data_AF-A0AAW0D3R1-F1
#
_entry.id   AF-A0AAW0D3R1-F1
#
_cell.length_a   1.000
_cell.length_b   1.000
_cell.length_c   1.000
_cell.angle_alpha   90.00
_cell.angle_beta   90.00
_cell.angle_gamma   90.00
#
_symmetry.space_group_name_H-M   'P 1'
#
loop_
_entity.id
_entity.type
_entity.pdbx_description
1 polymer ?
#
loop_
_entity_poly.entity_id
_entity_poly.type
_entity_poly.pdbx_seq_one_letter_code
_entity_poly.pdbx_strand_id
1 'polypeptide(L)'
;MDFVKQPRAFLHALGVAKGYSLPSLTSVRVEALRSRKVRESPEKFEDISFRFADSESGSAANEESLPMHLKLALIFSNILPNLFGFSIYARESDVPRDIVPDCVWALSQFICLLEECPDTVIGSAQLVLVPEHDNNYNVLKARSLINARTKITWHLILSDRAIEAHPHAKALVEAEYLRGDKTWLETPTPFLMYGEVLVITRFDDLEAVKILRMAMTGTECAAGTDINGVMSYLEVRAFLARALRHIRSDEEAETHEKFLIQYLRKNPHLIPERALRHILLPSGPVLEGLGGSEWFERRKQTAQADERLVKACKTCGARDPFVTLSKCNSCKYTYYCSRACQRANWKHHKLMCREMTEDQEKIKLLSLVDPFGAQRAADWTSWHKANPARSSGIIHALGLHRDPRRARTHIVFEQVEYAPAAKKLKHKFHLISCGVFLLKDALRDIEGLMNLNDGEGQEYVDSLLNRPEDEIRTAITYIPYLHLSFGDNLTAQLGCGWMNSEGLREMPYDPDWRKLFNIGHPPKPMRLVSGVKDVEHVFE
;
A
#
# COMPACT_ATOMS: atom_id res chain seq x y z
N MET A 1 12.57 16.55 -12.40
CA MET A 1 11.28 16.89 -11.75
C MET A 1 10.75 15.61 -11.16
N ASP A 2 10.94 15.42 -9.86
CA ASP A 2 10.22 14.37 -9.15
C ASP A 2 8.73 14.68 -9.27
N PHE A 3 7.96 13.75 -9.83
CA PHE A 3 6.52 13.75 -9.60
C PHE A 3 6.34 13.55 -8.09
N VAL A 4 6.29 14.66 -7.35
CA VAL A 4 5.95 14.70 -5.93
C VAL A 4 4.66 13.92 -5.80
N LYS A 5 4.69 12.82 -5.02
CA LYS A 5 3.59 11.87 -4.80
C LYS A 5 2.27 12.63 -4.66
N GLN A 6 1.45 12.65 -5.72
CA GLN A 6 0.17 13.36 -5.65
C GLN A 6 -0.70 12.72 -4.56
N PRO A 7 -1.28 13.46 -3.61
CA PRO A 7 -2.08 12.84 -2.56
C PRO A 7 -3.30 12.10 -3.11
N ARG A 8 -3.74 11.04 -2.42
CA ARG A 8 -4.93 10.24 -2.81
C ARG A 8 -6.12 10.58 -1.96
N ALA A 9 -7.30 10.66 -2.57
CA ALA A 9 -8.56 10.73 -1.84
C ALA A 9 -8.87 9.38 -1.18
N PHE A 10 -9.27 9.39 0.09
CA PHE A 10 -9.57 8.22 0.90
C PHE A 10 -10.39 8.61 2.14
N LEU A 11 -11.51 7.90 2.36
CA LEU A 11 -12.33 8.01 3.56
C LEU A 11 -12.38 6.67 4.30
N HIS A 12 -12.31 6.70 5.63
CA HIS A 12 -12.61 5.53 6.45
C HIS A 12 -14.13 5.35 6.57
N ALA A 13 -14.58 4.10 6.58
CA ALA A 13 -16.00 3.72 6.68
C ALA A 13 -16.93 4.25 5.57
N LEU A 14 -16.40 4.95 4.56
CA LEU A 14 -17.13 5.55 3.44
C LEU A 14 -16.37 5.32 2.13
N GLY A 15 -17.11 5.26 1.02
CA GLY A 15 -16.54 5.36 -0.32
C GLY A 15 -16.27 6.82 -0.67
N VAL A 16 -15.21 7.07 -1.45
CA VAL A 16 -15.01 8.37 -2.11
C VAL A 16 -15.87 8.40 -3.38
N ALA A 17 -16.59 9.50 -3.61
CA ALA A 17 -17.42 9.68 -4.81
C ALA A 17 -16.60 9.51 -6.11
N LYS A 18 -17.21 8.93 -7.14
CA LYS A 18 -16.48 8.63 -8.38
C LYS A 18 -16.06 9.93 -9.07
N GLY A 19 -14.78 10.04 -9.41
CA GLY A 19 -14.23 11.23 -10.06
C GLY A 19 -13.91 12.39 -9.12
N TYR A 20 -14.08 12.24 -7.80
CA TYR A 20 -13.62 13.23 -6.84
C TYR A 20 -12.10 13.46 -6.97
N SER A 21 -11.70 14.73 -6.98
CA SER A 21 -10.30 15.13 -7.03
C SER A 21 -9.95 15.95 -5.79
N LEU A 22 -8.79 15.69 -5.22
CA LEU A 22 -8.31 16.47 -4.08
C LEU A 22 -7.92 17.89 -4.54
N PRO A 23 -8.05 18.89 -3.65
CA PRO A 23 -7.46 20.20 -3.85
C PRO A 23 -5.96 20.10 -4.17
N SER A 24 -5.46 21.00 -5.03
CA SER A 24 -4.03 21.01 -5.36
C SER A 24 -3.19 21.29 -4.11
N LEU A 25 -2.06 20.58 -3.94
CA LEU A 25 -1.16 20.80 -2.81
C LEU A 25 -0.68 22.25 -2.68
N THR A 26 -0.55 22.96 -3.81
CA THR A 26 -0.20 24.38 -3.83
C THR A 26 -1.29 25.21 -3.15
N SER A 27 -2.56 25.02 -3.52
CA SER A 27 -3.70 25.72 -2.90
C SER A 27 -3.82 25.37 -1.41
N VAL A 28 -3.64 24.10 -1.06
CA VAL A 28 -3.68 23.63 0.34
C VAL A 28 -2.59 24.31 1.18
N ARG A 29 -1.36 24.43 0.67
CA ARG A 29 -0.27 25.11 1.37
C ARG A 29 -0.52 26.61 1.56
N VAL A 30 -1.14 27.27 0.58
CA VAL A 30 -1.54 28.69 0.72
C VAL A 30 -2.55 28.84 1.86
N GLU A 31 -3.56 27.97 1.92
CA GLU A 31 -4.55 28.01 3.00
C GLU A 31 -3.99 27.54 4.35
N ALA A 32 -3.04 26.60 4.37
CA ALA A 32 -2.32 26.22 5.59
C ALA A 32 -1.55 27.41 6.19
N LEU A 33 -0.91 28.24 5.37
CA LEU A 33 -0.29 29.48 5.84
C LEU A 33 -1.32 30.49 6.36
N ARG A 34 -2.47 30.59 5.69
CA ARG A 34 -3.58 31.47 6.12
C ARG A 34 -4.19 31.00 7.45
N SER A 35 -4.35 29.69 7.65
CA SER A 35 -4.93 29.13 8.88
C SER A 35 -4.10 29.46 10.12
N ARG A 36 -2.78 29.61 9.99
CA ARG A 36 -1.89 30.04 11.08
C ARG A 36 -2.27 31.44 11.57
N LYS A 37 -2.48 32.38 10.65
CA LYS A 37 -2.92 33.75 10.96
C LYS A 37 -4.32 33.79 11.56
N VAL A 38 -5.23 32.97 11.03
CA VAL A 38 -6.60 32.87 11.53
C VAL A 38 -6.63 32.37 12.98
N ARG A 39 -5.77 31.41 13.33
CA ARG A 39 -5.62 30.89 14.71
C ARG A 39 -5.04 31.90 15.69
N GLU A 40 -4.18 32.81 15.23
CA GLU A 40 -3.56 33.84 16.06
C GLU A 40 -4.50 35.01 16.38
N SER A 41 -5.52 35.25 15.56
CA SER A 41 -6.46 36.36 15.72
C SER A 41 -7.88 35.96 15.31
N PRO A 42 -8.50 34.97 15.98
CA PRO A 42 -9.85 34.51 15.65
C PRO A 42 -10.91 35.62 15.79
N GLU A 43 -10.70 36.57 16.70
CA GLU A 43 -11.61 37.69 16.99
C GLU A 43 -11.89 38.58 15.78
N LYS A 44 -10.95 38.64 14.82
CA LYS A 44 -11.09 39.43 13.58
C LYS A 44 -12.13 38.87 12.60
N PHE A 45 -12.63 37.67 12.88
CA PHE A 45 -13.56 36.96 12.01
C PHE A 45 -14.96 36.86 12.62
N GLU A 46 -15.18 37.37 13.84
CA GLU A 46 -16.46 37.23 14.57
C GLU A 46 -17.65 37.95 13.90
N ASP A 47 -17.38 39.02 13.14
CA ASP A 47 -18.41 39.83 12.47
C ASP A 47 -18.80 39.31 11.06
N ILE A 48 -18.22 38.19 10.61
CA ILE A 48 -18.52 37.63 9.29
C ILE A 48 -19.83 36.82 9.37
N SER A 49 -20.92 37.34 8.79
CA SER A 49 -22.19 36.63 8.65
C SER A 49 -22.24 35.80 7.37
N PHE A 50 -22.72 34.55 7.43
CA PHE A 50 -22.98 33.71 6.26
C PHE A 50 -24.50 33.50 6.05
N ARG A 51 -24.91 33.33 4.79
CA ARG A 51 -26.27 32.85 4.46
C ARG A 51 -26.13 31.47 3.84
N PHE A 52 -26.67 30.44 4.49
CA PHE A 52 -26.75 29.11 3.91
C PHE A 52 -27.70 29.11 2.71
N ALA A 53 -27.43 28.27 1.69
CA ALA A 53 -28.25 28.18 0.50
C ALA A 53 -29.65 27.62 0.84
N ASP A 54 -30.68 28.39 0.49
CA ASP A 54 -32.12 28.11 0.41
C ASP A 54 -32.70 26.98 1.28
N SER A 55 -33.30 27.37 2.42
CA SER A 55 -34.42 26.61 2.99
C SER A 55 -35.74 27.13 2.42
N GLU A 56 -36.26 26.49 1.37
CA GLU A 56 -37.67 26.67 0.94
C GLU A 56 -38.69 26.28 2.05
N SER A 57 -38.22 25.74 3.18
CA SER A 57 -39.03 25.30 4.32
C SER A 57 -39.12 26.29 5.49
N GLY A 58 -38.57 27.50 5.39
CA GLY A 58 -38.83 28.56 6.38
C GLY A 58 -38.29 28.32 7.80
N SER A 59 -37.46 27.31 8.04
CA SER A 59 -36.72 27.17 9.30
C SER A 59 -35.24 27.48 9.08
N ALA A 60 -34.92 28.77 8.91
CA ALA A 60 -33.54 29.21 9.08
C ALA A 60 -33.16 28.94 10.54
N ALA A 61 -32.32 27.94 10.80
CA ALA A 61 -31.65 27.83 12.08
C ALA A 61 -30.74 29.06 12.16
N ASN A 62 -31.15 30.08 12.92
CA ASN A 62 -30.42 31.34 12.99
C ASN A 62 -29.02 31.09 13.53
N GLU A 63 -28.02 31.29 12.67
CA GLU A 63 -26.59 31.27 13.02
C GLU A 63 -26.30 32.11 14.28
N GLU A 64 -27.06 33.17 14.51
CA GLU A 64 -26.99 34.05 15.69
C GLU A 64 -27.04 33.32 17.04
N SER A 65 -27.72 32.18 17.15
CA SER A 65 -27.83 31.44 18.43
C SER A 65 -26.68 30.47 18.71
N LEU A 66 -25.74 30.27 17.78
CA LEU A 66 -24.61 29.36 17.98
C LEU A 66 -23.58 29.96 18.95
N PRO A 67 -22.98 29.13 19.83
CA PRO A 67 -21.76 29.48 20.56
C PRO A 67 -20.67 30.01 19.62
N MET A 68 -19.88 30.97 20.08
CA MET A 68 -18.89 31.67 19.25
C MET A 68 -17.87 30.71 18.61
N HIS A 69 -17.43 29.68 19.32
CA HIS A 69 -16.46 28.72 18.77
C HIS A 69 -17.03 27.91 17.59
N LEU A 70 -18.33 27.60 17.60
CA LEU A 70 -18.99 26.92 16.48
C LEU A 70 -19.18 27.85 15.27
N LYS A 71 -19.52 29.12 15.52
CA LYS A 71 -19.55 30.15 14.47
C LYS A 71 -18.20 30.26 13.80
N LEU A 72 -17.13 30.42 14.58
CA LEU A 72 -15.76 30.49 14.07
C LEU A 72 -15.36 29.24 13.29
N ALA A 73 -15.66 28.04 13.80
CA ALA A 73 -15.36 26.80 13.08
C ALA A 73 -16.10 26.70 11.72
N LEU A 74 -17.35 27.16 11.63
CA LEU A 74 -18.10 27.26 10.37
C LEU A 74 -17.46 28.29 9.42
N ILE A 75 -17.09 29.46 9.93
CA ILE A 75 -16.42 30.50 9.15
C ILE A 75 -15.09 29.96 8.59
N PHE A 76 -14.32 29.26 9.41
CA PHE A 76 -13.02 28.70 9.01
C PHE A 76 -13.15 27.63 7.93
N SER A 77 -14.14 26.75 8.01
CA SER A 77 -14.37 25.73 6.98
C SER A 77 -14.76 26.35 5.64
N ASN A 78 -15.47 27.48 5.65
CA ASN A 78 -15.87 28.22 4.45
C ASN A 78 -14.74 29.04 3.83
N ILE A 79 -13.89 29.70 4.63
CA ILE A 79 -12.80 30.55 4.11
C ILE A 79 -11.50 29.78 3.82
N LEU A 80 -11.40 28.52 4.27
CA LEU A 80 -10.29 27.59 4.03
C LEU A 80 -10.76 26.24 3.42
N PRO A 81 -11.55 26.26 2.33
CA PRO A 81 -12.19 25.06 1.82
C PRO A 81 -11.19 24.02 1.27
N ASN A 82 -10.05 24.45 0.74
CA ASN A 82 -9.04 23.52 0.23
C ASN A 82 -8.31 22.81 1.39
N LEU A 83 -8.00 23.50 2.48
CA LEU A 83 -7.38 22.90 3.66
C LEU A 83 -8.34 21.91 4.32
N PHE A 84 -9.60 22.29 4.54
CA PHE A 84 -10.60 21.40 5.14
C PHE A 84 -10.87 20.19 4.24
N GLY A 85 -11.15 20.43 2.95
CA GLY A 85 -11.37 19.36 1.98
C GLY A 85 -10.18 18.40 1.88
N PHE A 86 -8.96 18.93 1.82
CA PHE A 86 -7.76 18.10 1.81
C PHE A 86 -7.60 17.30 3.11
N SER A 87 -7.80 17.92 4.28
CA SER A 87 -7.62 17.25 5.57
C SER A 87 -8.63 16.11 5.78
N ILE A 88 -9.86 16.28 5.30
CA ILE A 88 -10.94 15.30 5.43
C ILE A 88 -10.77 14.14 4.44
N TYR A 89 -10.36 14.42 3.20
CA TYR A 89 -10.34 13.43 2.13
C TYR A 89 -8.95 12.87 1.81
N ALA A 90 -7.84 13.49 2.20
CA ALA A 90 -6.52 12.96 1.89
C ALA A 90 -6.24 11.70 2.72
N ARG A 91 -5.62 10.69 2.08
CA ARG A 91 -5.03 9.56 2.80
C ARG A 91 -3.93 10.06 3.73
N GLU A 92 -3.91 9.56 4.96
CA GLU A 92 -3.06 10.03 6.05
C GLU A 92 -1.57 9.91 5.71
N SER A 93 -1.19 8.82 5.04
CA SER A 93 0.19 8.57 4.61
C SER A 93 0.67 9.47 3.48
N ASP A 94 -0.24 10.16 2.79
CA ASP A 94 0.08 11.08 1.69
C ASP A 94 0.13 12.55 2.14
N VAL A 95 -0.20 12.88 3.41
CA VAL A 95 -0.17 14.24 3.94
C VAL A 95 1.28 14.70 4.15
N PRO A 96 1.75 15.79 3.49
CA PRO A 96 3.09 16.31 3.67
C PRO A 96 3.34 16.78 5.12
N ARG A 97 4.51 16.44 5.67
CA ARG A 97 4.89 16.75 7.06
C ARG A 97 4.76 18.25 7.40
N ASP A 98 5.03 19.12 6.42
CA ASP A 98 5.00 20.58 6.60
C ASP A 98 3.61 21.17 6.87
N ILE A 99 2.54 20.42 6.55
CA ILE A 99 1.15 20.85 6.75
C ILE A 99 0.35 19.98 7.74
N VAL A 100 0.97 18.94 8.32
CA VAL A 100 0.31 18.08 9.31
C VAL A 100 -0.33 18.88 10.46
N PRO A 101 0.35 19.88 11.08
CA PRO A 101 -0.27 20.67 12.15
C PRO A 101 -1.53 21.43 11.71
N ASP A 102 -1.55 21.88 10.45
CA ASP A 102 -2.67 22.62 9.87
C ASP A 102 -3.86 21.67 9.57
N CYS A 103 -3.56 20.45 9.09
CA CYS A 103 -4.56 19.40 8.89
C CYS A 103 -5.17 18.90 10.20
N VAL A 104 -4.34 18.69 11.24
CA VAL A 104 -4.82 18.33 12.59
C VAL A 104 -5.81 19.38 13.10
N TRP A 105 -5.46 20.66 12.98
CA TRP A 105 -6.36 21.74 13.41
C TRP A 105 -7.68 21.74 12.62
N ALA A 106 -7.63 21.63 11.29
CA ALA A 106 -8.84 21.58 10.46
C ALA A 106 -9.74 20.39 10.82
N LEU A 107 -9.15 19.21 11.06
CA LEU A 107 -9.87 18.03 11.53
C LEU A 107 -10.50 18.25 12.91
N SER A 108 -9.80 18.91 13.85
CA SER A 108 -10.38 19.26 15.16
C SER A 108 -11.59 20.18 15.03
N GLN A 109 -11.51 21.20 14.17
CA GLN A 109 -12.65 22.10 13.92
C GLN A 109 -13.82 21.33 13.31
N PHE A 110 -13.54 20.46 12.33
CA PHE A 110 -14.56 19.64 11.69
C PHE A 110 -15.24 18.66 12.65
N ILE A 111 -14.48 18.02 13.55
CA ILE A 111 -15.03 17.15 14.60
C ILE A 111 -15.93 17.94 15.55
N CYS A 112 -15.47 19.11 16.02
CA CYS A 112 -16.26 20.00 16.89
C CYS A 112 -17.60 20.39 16.23
N LEU A 113 -17.58 20.76 14.94
CA LEU A 113 -18.80 21.05 14.19
C LEU A 113 -19.75 19.85 14.15
N LEU A 114 -19.24 18.66 13.86
CA LEU A 114 -20.09 17.46 13.77
C LEU A 114 -20.67 17.04 15.13
N GLU A 115 -19.94 17.26 16.23
CA GLU A 115 -20.37 16.87 17.58
C GLU A 115 -21.37 17.84 18.19
N GLU A 116 -21.14 19.14 18.02
CA GLU A 116 -21.81 20.18 18.82
C GLU A 116 -22.83 21.01 18.04
N CYS A 117 -22.77 21.07 16.70
CA CYS A 117 -23.76 21.82 15.94
C CYS A 117 -25.12 21.09 15.89
N PRO A 118 -26.25 21.83 15.88
CA PRO A 118 -27.56 21.26 15.59
C PRO A 118 -27.59 20.58 14.23
N ASP A 119 -28.33 19.46 14.10
CA ASP A 119 -28.38 18.71 12.85
C ASP A 119 -28.92 19.53 11.66
N THR A 120 -29.78 20.53 11.93
CA THR A 120 -30.26 21.50 10.92
C THR A 120 -29.12 22.36 10.34
N VAL A 121 -28.15 22.75 11.16
CA VAL A 121 -26.98 23.53 10.75
C VAL A 121 -26.01 22.65 9.98
N ILE A 122 -25.73 21.44 10.47
CA ILE A 122 -24.84 20.49 9.81
C ILE A 122 -25.38 20.12 8.40
N GLY A 123 -26.70 19.92 8.27
CA GLY A 123 -27.35 19.64 7.00
C GLY A 123 -27.31 20.81 6.01
N SER A 124 -27.63 22.03 6.47
CA SER A 124 -27.60 23.24 5.62
C SER A 124 -26.18 23.65 5.21
N ALA A 125 -25.18 23.39 6.05
CA ALA A 125 -23.77 23.60 5.75
C ALA A 125 -23.11 22.44 4.95
N GLN A 126 -23.88 21.39 4.62
CA GLN A 126 -23.41 20.20 3.88
C GLN A 126 -22.13 19.58 4.47
N LEU A 127 -22.00 19.57 5.80
CA LEU A 127 -20.79 19.11 6.48
C LEU A 127 -20.65 17.58 6.51
N VAL A 128 -21.72 16.86 6.18
CA VAL A 128 -21.73 15.39 6.17
C VAL A 128 -21.22 14.88 4.82
N LEU A 129 -20.33 13.91 4.87
CA LEU A 129 -19.78 13.28 3.67
C LEU A 129 -20.83 12.34 3.07
N VAL A 130 -21.45 12.75 1.96
CA VAL A 130 -22.51 11.98 1.28
C VAL A 130 -21.89 11.01 0.26
N PRO A 131 -22.02 9.69 0.43
CA PRO A 131 -21.80 8.73 -0.65
C PRO A 131 -23.02 8.72 -1.58
N GLU A 132 -22.83 8.32 -2.85
CA GLU A 132 -23.87 8.28 -3.90
C GLU A 132 -25.13 7.43 -3.56
N HIS A 133 -25.15 6.66 -2.46
CA HIS A 133 -26.14 5.59 -2.21
C HIS A 133 -26.69 5.46 -0.77
N ASP A 134 -26.34 6.33 0.20
CA ASP A 134 -26.84 6.22 1.58
C ASP A 134 -27.54 7.51 2.00
N ASN A 135 -28.84 7.42 2.28
CA ASN A 135 -29.69 8.58 2.60
C ASN A 135 -29.90 8.75 4.11
N ASN A 136 -29.33 7.89 4.97
CA ASN A 136 -29.51 8.03 6.41
C ASN A 136 -28.49 9.00 7.01
N TYR A 137 -28.95 10.23 7.22
CA TYR A 137 -28.17 11.33 7.76
C TYR A 137 -27.39 10.99 9.04
N ASN A 138 -28.00 10.29 10.01
CA ASN A 138 -27.34 9.93 11.26
C ASN A 138 -26.17 8.95 11.05
N VAL A 139 -26.35 8.00 10.12
CA VAL A 139 -25.29 7.05 9.74
C VAL A 139 -24.14 7.78 9.06
N LEU A 140 -24.44 8.73 8.18
CA LEU A 140 -23.42 9.51 7.49
C LEU A 140 -22.64 10.43 8.44
N LYS A 141 -23.31 11.08 9.39
CA LYS A 141 -22.67 11.88 10.45
C LYS A 141 -21.73 11.01 11.30
N ALA A 142 -22.19 9.84 11.74
CA ALA A 142 -21.37 8.91 12.51
C ALA A 142 -20.13 8.43 11.72
N ARG A 143 -20.30 8.09 10.44
CA ARG A 143 -19.17 7.69 9.57
C ARG A 143 -18.21 8.84 9.29
N SER A 144 -18.70 10.06 9.14
CA SER A 144 -17.86 11.27 8.98
C SER A 144 -17.01 11.52 10.23
N LEU A 145 -17.58 11.33 11.42
CA LEU A 145 -16.84 11.38 12.69
C LEU A 145 -15.78 10.29 12.79
N ILE A 146 -16.12 9.03 12.43
CA ILE A 146 -15.14 7.93 12.40
C ILE A 146 -13.97 8.26 11.47
N ASN A 147 -14.26 8.79 10.28
CA ASN A 147 -13.23 9.22 9.33
C ASN A 147 -12.30 10.29 9.91
N ALA A 148 -12.87 11.38 10.43
CA ALA A 148 -12.10 12.50 10.96
C ALA A 148 -11.29 12.08 12.20
N ARG A 149 -11.88 11.32 13.12
CA ARG A 149 -11.21 10.82 14.34
C ARG A 149 -10.09 9.84 14.01
N THR A 150 -10.24 8.98 13.00
CA THR A 150 -9.17 8.07 12.57
C THR A 150 -7.99 8.86 12.01
N LYS A 151 -8.26 9.83 11.13
CA LYS A 151 -7.23 10.71 10.53
C LYS A 151 -6.48 11.52 11.57
N ILE A 152 -7.19 12.21 12.45
CA ILE A 152 -6.56 13.06 13.47
C ILE A 152 -5.74 12.23 14.46
N THR A 153 -6.26 11.08 14.90
CA THR A 153 -5.54 10.17 15.81
C THR A 153 -4.23 9.69 15.19
N TRP A 154 -4.28 9.27 13.92
CA TRP A 154 -3.08 8.88 13.17
C TRP A 154 -2.03 9.99 13.11
N HIS A 155 -2.44 11.21 12.76
CA HIS A 155 -1.52 12.36 12.66
C HIS A 155 -0.92 12.75 14.02
N LEU A 156 -1.72 12.71 15.08
CA LEU A 156 -1.29 13.06 16.44
C LEU A 156 -0.31 12.03 17.00
N ILE A 157 -0.58 10.72 16.83
CA ILE A 157 0.33 9.65 17.24
C ILE A 157 1.69 9.80 16.55
N LEU A 158 1.71 9.97 15.23
CA LEU A 158 2.96 10.08 14.45
C LEU A 158 3.70 11.41 14.63
N SER A 159 3.13 12.36 15.35
CA SER A 159 3.73 13.66 15.66
C SER A 159 4.07 13.81 17.15
N ASP A 160 4.21 12.70 17.88
CA ASP A 160 4.51 12.66 19.32
C ASP A 160 3.49 13.41 20.19
N ARG A 161 2.22 13.49 19.76
CA ARG A 161 1.12 14.19 20.44
C ARG A 161 0.02 13.21 20.90
N ALA A 162 0.42 12.03 21.38
CA ALA A 162 -0.51 10.96 21.77
C ALA A 162 -1.51 11.36 22.86
N ILE A 163 -1.15 12.30 23.75
CA ILE A 163 -2.07 12.83 24.77
C ILE A 163 -3.32 13.45 24.12
N GLU A 164 -3.14 14.23 23.06
CA GLU A 164 -4.24 14.86 22.32
C GLU A 164 -5.02 13.83 21.48
N ALA A 165 -4.38 12.71 21.11
CA ALA A 165 -5.01 11.64 20.36
C ALA A 165 -6.00 10.81 21.22
N HIS A 166 -5.80 10.77 22.54
CA HIS A 166 -6.56 9.95 23.48
C HIS A 166 -8.09 10.09 23.37
N PRO A 167 -8.69 11.30 23.46
CA PRO A 167 -10.15 11.43 23.36
C PRO A 167 -10.69 10.93 22.02
N HIS A 168 -9.97 11.18 20.92
CA HIS A 168 -10.38 10.74 19.59
C HIS A 168 -10.30 9.22 19.44
N ALA A 169 -9.21 8.59 19.90
CA ALA A 169 -9.02 7.15 19.86
C ALA A 169 -10.04 6.41 20.74
N LYS A 170 -10.29 6.92 21.94
CA LYS A 170 -11.30 6.38 22.85
C LYS A 170 -12.69 6.41 22.22
N ALA A 171 -13.06 7.55 21.63
CA ALA A 171 -14.38 7.71 21.02
C ALA A 171 -14.57 6.85 19.76
N LEU A 172 -13.50 6.39 19.09
CA LEU A 172 -13.59 5.37 18.03
C LEU A 172 -13.98 4.01 18.60
N VAL A 173 -13.39 3.59 19.72
CA VAL A 173 -13.72 2.32 20.39
C VAL A 173 -15.14 2.36 20.97
N GLU A 174 -15.55 3.49 21.56
CA GLU A 174 -16.93 3.68 22.04
C GLU A 174 -17.95 3.56 20.91
N ALA A 175 -17.65 4.11 19.73
CA ALA A 175 -18.51 3.96 18.54
C ALA A 175 -18.63 2.49 18.09
N GLU A 176 -17.56 1.70 18.20
CA GLU A 176 -17.60 0.26 17.91
C GLU A 176 -18.42 -0.52 18.94
N TYR A 177 -18.38 -0.15 20.22
CA TYR A 177 -19.25 -0.77 21.24
C TYR A 177 -20.74 -0.49 21.01
N LEU A 178 -21.07 0.70 20.51
CA LEU A 178 -22.45 1.04 20.14
C LEU A 178 -22.94 0.24 18.92
N ARG A 179 -22.02 -0.19 18.05
CA ARG A 179 -22.34 -1.00 16.85
C ARG A 179 -22.67 -2.44 17.20
N GLY A 180 -22.08 -3.00 18.26
CA GLY A 180 -22.37 -4.36 18.72
C GLY A 180 -21.28 -4.92 19.64
N ASP A 181 -21.51 -6.16 20.10
CA ASP A 181 -20.51 -6.92 20.84
C ASP A 181 -19.49 -7.56 19.88
N LYS A 182 -18.25 -7.74 20.34
CA LYS A 182 -17.16 -8.40 19.60
C LYS A 182 -16.79 -7.76 18.27
N THR A 183 -17.06 -6.47 18.10
CA THR A 183 -16.77 -5.71 16.88
C THR A 183 -15.28 -5.67 16.54
N TRP A 184 -14.39 -5.82 17.54
CA TRP A 184 -12.95 -5.98 17.33
C TRP A 184 -12.58 -7.18 16.44
N LEU A 185 -13.43 -8.20 16.32
CA LEU A 185 -13.23 -9.33 15.41
C LEU A 185 -13.38 -8.94 13.93
N GLU A 186 -14.13 -7.88 13.65
CA GLU A 186 -14.39 -7.38 12.30
C GLU A 186 -13.53 -6.16 11.98
N THR A 187 -13.43 -5.24 12.95
CA THR A 187 -12.76 -3.94 12.85
C THR A 187 -11.75 -3.77 14.01
N PRO A 188 -10.57 -4.40 13.94
CA PRO A 188 -9.57 -4.32 15.02
C PRO A 188 -8.85 -2.95 15.10
N THR A 189 -8.86 -2.14 14.03
CA THR A 189 -8.08 -0.90 13.92
C THR A 189 -8.38 0.13 15.02
N PRO A 190 -9.64 0.47 15.36
CA PRO A 190 -9.95 1.36 16.48
C PRO A 190 -9.34 0.91 17.81
N PHE A 191 -9.42 -0.39 18.09
CA PHE A 191 -8.88 -0.99 19.31
C PHE A 191 -7.35 -0.91 19.34
N LEU A 192 -6.69 -1.21 18.22
CA LEU A 192 -5.23 -1.06 18.11
C LEU A 192 -4.79 0.39 18.36
N MET A 193 -5.44 1.37 17.71
CA MET A 193 -5.10 2.80 17.86
C MET A 193 -5.30 3.28 19.30
N TYR A 194 -6.40 2.89 19.95
CA TYR A 194 -6.65 3.26 21.34
C TYR A 194 -5.65 2.60 22.30
N GLY A 195 -5.38 1.30 22.10
CA GLY A 195 -4.38 0.57 22.87
C GLY A 195 -2.98 1.19 22.76
N GLU A 196 -2.57 1.57 21.54
CA GLU A 196 -1.32 2.29 21.31
C GLU A 196 -1.26 3.62 22.09
N VAL A 197 -2.31 4.45 22.01
CA VAL A 197 -2.34 5.72 22.74
C VAL A 197 -2.22 5.50 24.24
N LEU A 198 -2.90 4.51 24.80
CA LEU A 198 -2.78 4.18 26.24
C LEU A 198 -1.36 3.76 26.62
N VAL A 199 -0.69 2.96 25.78
CA VAL A 199 0.70 2.54 26.01
C VAL A 199 1.67 3.72 26.00
N ILE A 200 1.54 4.62 25.01
CA ILE A 200 2.43 5.78 24.88
C ILE A 200 2.20 6.77 26.02
N THR A 201 0.94 7.02 26.39
CA THR A 201 0.57 8.04 27.40
C THR A 201 0.65 7.54 28.83
N ARG A 202 0.68 6.22 29.05
CA ARG A 202 0.66 5.59 30.38
C ARG A 202 -0.59 5.91 31.21
N PHE A 203 -1.69 6.28 30.56
CA PHE A 203 -2.93 6.63 31.27
C PHE A 203 -3.56 5.41 31.97
N ASP A 204 -3.57 4.25 31.32
CA ASP A 204 -4.11 3.02 31.90
C ASP A 204 -3.47 1.80 31.22
N ASP A 205 -2.42 1.25 31.84
CA ASP A 205 -1.70 0.10 31.30
C ASP A 205 -2.53 -1.21 31.34
N LEU A 206 -3.50 -1.33 32.27
CA LEU A 206 -4.36 -2.52 32.35
C LEU A 206 -5.41 -2.52 31.23
N GLU A 207 -6.05 -1.37 30.99
CA GLU A 207 -6.97 -1.22 29.86
C GLU A 207 -6.22 -1.34 28.52
N ALA A 208 -4.98 -0.84 28.44
CA ALA A 208 -4.13 -1.03 27.26
C ALA A 208 -3.94 -2.51 26.93
N VAL A 209 -3.55 -3.33 27.92
CA VAL A 209 -3.40 -4.79 27.73
C VAL A 209 -4.71 -5.43 27.30
N LYS A 210 -5.84 -5.08 27.92
CA LYS A 210 -7.16 -5.62 27.57
C LYS A 210 -7.54 -5.30 26.13
N ILE A 211 -7.47 -4.03 25.74
CA ILE A 211 -7.83 -3.55 24.40
C ILE A 211 -6.90 -4.14 23.32
N LEU A 212 -5.60 -4.23 23.59
CA LEU A 212 -4.64 -4.80 22.64
C LEU A 212 -4.81 -6.31 22.47
N ARG A 213 -5.21 -7.05 23.52
CA ARG A 213 -5.59 -8.47 23.38
C ARG A 213 -6.84 -8.65 22.51
N MET A 214 -7.83 -7.77 22.66
CA MET A 214 -9.01 -7.76 21.79
C MET A 214 -8.61 -7.50 20.34
N ALA A 215 -7.81 -6.45 20.08
CA ALA A 215 -7.27 -6.18 18.75
C ALA A 215 -6.48 -7.38 18.18
N MET A 216 -5.67 -8.06 19.00
CA MET A 216 -4.91 -9.24 18.58
C MET A 216 -5.81 -10.36 18.09
N THR A 217 -6.85 -10.72 18.85
CA THR A 217 -7.82 -11.73 18.41
C THR A 217 -8.49 -11.36 17.09
N GLY A 218 -8.82 -10.07 16.90
CA GLY A 218 -9.37 -9.59 15.63
C GLY A 218 -8.41 -9.74 14.45
N THR A 219 -7.13 -9.42 14.64
CA THR A 219 -6.12 -9.58 13.58
C THR A 219 -5.87 -11.05 13.20
N GLU A 220 -6.12 -12.01 14.10
CA GLU A 220 -5.94 -13.45 13.85
C GLU A 220 -7.17 -14.09 13.16
N CYS A 221 -8.38 -13.60 13.42
CA CYS A 221 -9.65 -14.12 12.89
C CYS A 221 -9.92 -13.65 11.43
N ALA A 222 -9.17 -14.19 10.46
CA ALA A 222 -9.44 -14.18 9.01
C ALA A 222 -9.49 -12.83 8.24
N ALA A 223 -9.99 -11.73 8.80
CA ALA A 223 -10.12 -10.44 8.11
C ALA A 223 -8.76 -9.74 7.86
N GLY A 224 -7.71 -10.11 8.61
CA GLY A 224 -6.37 -9.51 8.57
C GLY A 224 -5.24 -10.44 8.12
N THR A 225 -5.50 -11.45 7.30
CA THR A 225 -4.42 -12.39 6.92
C THR A 225 -3.51 -11.89 5.80
N ASP A 226 -3.86 -10.77 5.16
CA ASP A 226 -3.08 -10.14 4.10
C ASP A 226 -1.91 -9.29 4.65
N ILE A 227 -1.23 -8.52 3.79
CA ILE A 227 -0.09 -7.70 4.24
C ILE A 227 -0.50 -6.62 5.26
N ASN A 228 -1.70 -6.06 5.15
CA ASN A 228 -2.17 -5.02 6.07
C ASN A 228 -2.42 -5.62 7.45
N GLY A 229 -3.09 -6.76 7.50
CA GLY A 229 -3.29 -7.40 8.80
C GLY A 229 -2.03 -8.06 9.36
N VAL A 230 -1.04 -8.45 8.54
CA VAL A 230 0.33 -8.75 9.05
C VAL A 230 0.93 -7.51 9.71
N MET A 231 0.84 -6.33 9.09
CA MET A 231 1.33 -5.08 9.71
C MET A 231 0.63 -4.80 11.04
N SER A 232 -0.70 -4.83 11.06
CA SER A 232 -1.49 -4.62 12.29
C SER A 232 -1.17 -5.66 13.37
N TYR A 233 -0.91 -6.92 12.98
CA TYR A 233 -0.54 -7.97 13.94
C TYR A 233 0.81 -7.74 14.59
N LEU A 234 1.81 -7.32 13.80
CA LEU A 234 3.13 -6.98 14.33
C LEU A 234 3.05 -5.74 15.24
N GLU A 235 2.25 -4.76 14.85
CA GLU A 235 1.99 -3.55 15.62
C GLU A 235 1.32 -3.86 16.97
N VAL A 236 0.22 -4.63 16.96
CA VAL A 236 -0.46 -5.07 18.18
C VAL A 236 0.51 -5.83 19.10
N ARG A 237 1.30 -6.76 18.57
CA ARG A 237 2.29 -7.49 19.38
C ARG A 237 3.35 -6.58 20.00
N ALA A 238 3.81 -5.57 19.26
CA ALA A 238 4.84 -4.64 19.74
C ALA A 238 4.30 -3.78 20.89
N PHE A 239 3.11 -3.19 20.73
CA PHE A 239 2.49 -2.39 21.77
C PHE A 239 1.99 -3.23 22.96
N LEU A 240 1.49 -4.45 22.72
CA LEU A 240 1.08 -5.35 23.79
C LEU A 240 2.28 -5.77 24.64
N ALA A 241 3.43 -6.08 24.03
CA ALA A 241 4.66 -6.37 24.77
C ALA A 241 5.04 -5.20 25.69
N ARG A 242 5.00 -3.96 25.19
CA ARG A 242 5.29 -2.75 25.98
C ARG A 242 4.30 -2.60 27.15
N ALA A 243 3.00 -2.74 26.90
CA ALA A 243 1.96 -2.68 27.92
C ALA A 243 2.17 -3.75 29.02
N LEU A 244 2.52 -4.98 28.62
CA LEU A 244 2.80 -6.07 29.54
C LEU A 244 4.04 -5.80 30.40
N ARG A 245 5.11 -5.23 29.83
CA ARG A 245 6.28 -4.76 30.61
C ARG A 245 5.90 -3.71 31.64
N HIS A 246 5.02 -2.77 31.29
CA HIS A 246 4.56 -1.72 32.22
C HIS A 246 3.90 -2.30 33.48
N ILE A 247 3.11 -3.37 33.32
CA ILE A 247 2.44 -4.07 34.42
C ILE A 247 3.27 -5.23 35.01
N ARG A 248 4.55 -5.35 34.64
CA ARG A 248 5.48 -6.41 35.08
C ARG A 248 5.05 -7.84 34.74
N SER A 249 4.32 -8.02 33.64
CA SER A 249 4.02 -9.34 33.07
C SER A 249 5.11 -9.74 32.06
N ASP A 250 6.32 -9.95 32.58
CA ASP A 250 7.54 -10.07 31.77
C ASP A 250 7.56 -11.33 30.89
N GLU A 251 7.05 -12.46 31.38
CA GLU A 251 7.04 -13.73 30.64
C GLU A 251 6.16 -13.66 29.38
N GLU A 252 4.99 -13.03 29.51
CA GLU A 252 4.08 -12.82 28.38
C GLU A 252 4.67 -11.80 27.39
N ALA A 253 5.24 -10.70 27.91
CA ALA A 253 5.93 -9.71 27.08
C ALA A 253 7.05 -10.36 26.24
N GLU A 254 7.89 -11.19 26.86
CA GLU A 254 8.96 -11.93 26.17
C GLU A 254 8.45 -12.82 25.05
N THR A 255 7.25 -13.40 25.19
CA THR A 255 6.65 -14.24 24.16
C THR A 255 6.36 -13.42 22.89
N HIS A 256 5.82 -12.20 23.05
CA HIS A 256 5.60 -11.29 21.93
C HIS A 256 6.92 -10.77 21.35
N GLU A 257 7.89 -10.42 22.19
CA GLU A 257 9.19 -9.92 21.77
C GLU A 257 9.97 -10.96 20.95
N LYS A 258 10.07 -12.20 21.44
CA LYS A 258 10.74 -13.32 20.74
C LYS A 258 10.11 -13.57 19.38
N PHE A 259 8.78 -13.54 19.30
CA PHE A 259 8.06 -13.67 18.03
C PHE A 259 8.47 -12.56 17.05
N LEU A 260 8.42 -11.30 17.48
CA LEU A 260 8.75 -10.16 16.62
C LEU A 260 10.19 -10.22 16.10
N ILE A 261 11.16 -10.52 16.98
CA ILE A 261 12.57 -10.66 16.61
C ILE A 261 12.75 -11.76 15.55
N GLN A 262 12.15 -12.93 15.75
CA GLN A 262 12.25 -14.04 14.81
C GLN A 262 11.57 -13.71 13.47
N TYR A 263 10.37 -13.14 13.50
CA TYR A 263 9.61 -12.80 12.30
C TYR A 263 10.31 -11.74 11.46
N LEU A 264 10.79 -10.66 12.10
CA LEU A 264 11.45 -9.55 11.40
C LEU A 264 12.84 -9.94 10.87
N ARG A 265 13.59 -10.81 11.55
CA ARG A 265 14.83 -11.40 10.99
C ARG A 265 14.57 -12.25 9.75
N LYS A 266 13.45 -13.00 9.75
CA LYS A 266 13.03 -13.84 8.62
C LYS A 266 12.47 -13.00 7.46
N ASN A 267 11.85 -11.86 7.75
CA ASN A 267 11.15 -10.99 6.79
C ASN A 267 11.62 -9.52 6.85
N PRO A 268 12.92 -9.23 6.66
CA PRO A 268 13.49 -7.91 6.95
C PRO A 268 12.95 -6.76 6.09
N HIS A 269 12.41 -7.08 4.90
CA HIS A 269 11.94 -6.09 3.92
C HIS A 269 10.43 -6.21 3.63
N LEU A 270 9.70 -7.08 4.34
CA LEU A 270 8.26 -7.24 4.11
C LEU A 270 7.46 -6.03 4.59
N ILE A 271 7.94 -5.37 5.66
CA ILE A 271 7.30 -4.20 6.26
C ILE A 271 8.08 -2.95 5.85
N PRO A 272 7.42 -1.89 5.36
CA PRO A 272 8.07 -0.62 5.04
C PRO A 272 8.81 -0.04 6.24
N GLU A 273 9.94 0.64 6.00
CA GLU A 273 10.76 1.19 7.09
C GLU A 273 9.99 2.16 7.99
N ARG A 274 9.10 2.98 7.41
CA ARG A 274 8.27 3.92 8.18
C ARG A 274 7.44 3.18 9.23
N ALA A 275 6.80 2.08 8.86
CA ALA A 275 6.02 1.25 9.76
C ALA A 275 6.90 0.52 10.78
N LEU A 276 8.08 0.04 10.37
CA LEU A 276 9.03 -0.56 11.32
C LEU A 276 9.52 0.44 12.36
N ARG A 277 9.81 1.68 11.98
CA ARG A 277 10.22 2.73 12.93
C ARG A 277 9.11 3.04 13.93
N HIS A 278 7.87 3.12 13.47
CA HIS A 278 6.69 3.30 14.33
C HIS A 278 6.60 2.23 15.43
N ILE A 279 6.67 0.94 15.05
CA ILE A 279 6.49 -0.15 16.01
C ILE A 279 7.74 -0.46 16.85
N LEU A 280 8.95 -0.11 16.37
CA LEU A 280 10.21 -0.45 17.05
C LEU A 280 10.81 0.71 17.85
N LEU A 281 10.34 1.94 17.67
CA LEU A 281 10.80 3.10 18.43
C LEU A 281 9.77 3.53 19.50
N PRO A 282 10.20 4.08 20.65
CA PRO A 282 11.60 4.17 21.09
C PRO A 282 12.22 2.77 21.27
N SER A 283 13.56 2.70 21.28
CA SER A 283 14.28 1.44 21.38
C SER A 283 13.85 0.65 22.62
N GLY A 284 13.73 -0.67 22.46
CA GLY A 284 13.38 -1.60 23.52
C GLY A 284 13.81 -3.03 23.16
N PRO A 285 13.35 -4.05 23.90
CA PRO A 285 13.85 -5.42 23.78
C PRO A 285 13.80 -6.00 22.37
N VAL A 286 12.77 -5.65 21.58
CA VAL A 286 12.64 -6.08 20.19
C VAL A 286 13.75 -5.50 19.30
N LEU A 287 13.95 -4.19 19.33
CA LEU A 287 14.97 -3.53 18.50
C LEU A 287 16.39 -3.93 18.93
N GLU A 288 16.63 -4.02 20.24
CA GLU A 288 17.90 -4.52 20.79
C GLU A 288 18.16 -5.96 20.36
N GLY A 289 17.14 -6.81 20.44
CA GLY A 289 17.19 -8.18 19.93
C GLY A 289 17.44 -8.27 18.43
N LEU A 290 17.10 -7.26 17.63
CA LEU A 290 17.41 -7.19 16.20
C LEU A 290 18.85 -6.71 15.91
N GLY A 291 19.57 -6.21 16.92
CA GLY A 291 20.91 -5.61 16.77
C GLY A 291 20.93 -4.08 16.92
N GLY A 292 19.90 -3.49 17.54
CA GLY A 292 19.79 -2.05 17.76
C GLY A 292 19.41 -1.26 16.51
N SER A 293 19.51 0.07 16.59
CA SER A 293 19.15 0.99 15.48
C SER A 293 19.94 0.74 14.19
N GLU A 294 21.16 0.20 14.28
CA GLU A 294 21.94 -0.20 13.10
C GLU A 294 21.25 -1.28 12.26
N TRP A 295 20.29 -2.02 12.83
CA TRP A 295 19.55 -3.05 12.11
C TRP A 295 18.85 -2.46 10.88
N PHE A 296 18.29 -1.24 10.95
CA PHE A 296 17.59 -0.60 9.82
C PHE A 296 18.46 -0.49 8.57
N GLU A 297 19.75 -0.18 8.75
CA GLU A 297 20.74 -0.02 7.67
C GLU A 297 21.31 -1.36 7.20
N ARG A 298 21.41 -2.34 8.10
CA ARG A 298 22.05 -3.65 7.84
C ARG A 298 21.05 -4.76 7.47
N ARG A 299 19.80 -4.42 7.17
CA ARG A 299 18.76 -5.38 6.75
C ARG A 299 19.23 -6.12 5.49
N LYS A 300 19.49 -7.43 5.64
CA LYS A 300 20.03 -8.25 4.56
C LYS A 300 18.94 -8.62 3.57
N GLN A 301 19.08 -8.16 2.33
CA GLN A 301 18.31 -8.71 1.21
C GLN A 301 18.89 -10.05 0.77
N THR A 302 18.09 -11.11 0.90
CA THR A 302 18.45 -12.48 0.50
C THR A 302 17.41 -13.03 -0.46
N ALA A 303 17.77 -14.02 -1.29
CA ALA A 303 16.82 -14.66 -2.20
C ALA A 303 15.60 -15.28 -1.48
N GLN A 304 15.78 -15.71 -0.21
CA GLN A 304 14.67 -16.20 0.60
C GLN A 304 13.78 -15.06 1.12
N ALA A 305 14.35 -13.89 1.44
CA ALA A 305 13.57 -12.71 1.79
C ALA A 305 12.77 -12.22 0.59
N ASP A 306 13.40 -12.16 -0.59
CA ASP A 306 12.80 -11.91 -1.90
C ASP A 306 11.59 -12.83 -2.16
N GLU A 307 11.75 -14.15 -1.98
CA GLU A 307 10.65 -15.10 -2.14
C GLU A 307 9.50 -14.82 -1.15
N ARG A 308 9.81 -14.46 0.10
CA ARG A 308 8.79 -14.16 1.12
C ARG A 308 7.99 -12.89 0.82
N LEU A 309 8.57 -11.90 0.13
CA LEU A 309 7.85 -10.70 -0.31
C LEU A 309 6.65 -11.06 -1.18
N VAL A 310 6.82 -12.03 -2.09
CA VAL A 310 5.78 -12.46 -3.03
C VAL A 310 4.98 -13.67 -2.53
N LYS A 311 5.38 -14.30 -1.42
CA LYS A 311 4.73 -15.49 -0.86
C LYS A 311 3.42 -15.13 -0.14
N ALA A 312 2.32 -15.18 -0.88
CA ALA A 312 0.95 -15.00 -0.40
C ALA A 312 -0.02 -15.98 -1.07
N CYS A 313 -1.16 -16.24 -0.44
CA CYS A 313 -2.25 -16.95 -1.10
C CYS A 313 -2.71 -16.15 -2.32
N LYS A 314 -2.69 -16.77 -3.51
CA LYS A 314 -3.09 -16.09 -4.75
C LYS A 314 -4.58 -15.68 -4.74
N THR A 315 -5.42 -16.36 -3.97
CA THR A 315 -6.86 -16.11 -3.92
C THR A 315 -7.26 -15.05 -2.91
N CYS A 316 -6.79 -15.16 -1.67
CA CYS A 316 -7.23 -14.28 -0.57
C CYS A 316 -6.12 -13.38 -0.01
N GLY A 317 -4.90 -13.44 -0.55
CA GLY A 317 -3.78 -12.64 -0.07
C GLY A 317 -3.17 -13.10 1.26
N ALA A 318 -3.73 -14.13 1.92
CA ALA A 318 -3.27 -14.63 3.21
C ALA A 318 -1.77 -14.97 3.23
N ARG A 319 -1.07 -14.63 4.32
CA ARG A 319 0.39 -14.76 4.49
C ARG A 319 0.78 -15.48 5.80
N ASP A 320 2.04 -15.86 5.87
CA ASP A 320 2.75 -16.16 7.13
C ASP A 320 2.70 -14.90 8.02
N PRO A 321 2.39 -14.98 9.32
CA PRO A 321 2.34 -16.20 10.14
C PRO A 321 0.96 -16.88 10.22
N PHE A 322 -0.09 -16.27 9.67
CA PHE A 322 -1.47 -16.73 9.88
C PHE A 322 -1.79 -18.06 9.19
N VAL A 323 -1.17 -18.30 8.04
CA VAL A 323 -1.41 -19.51 7.25
C VAL A 323 -0.11 -20.14 6.77
N THR A 324 -0.10 -21.47 6.73
CA THR A 324 0.93 -22.21 6.00
C THR A 324 0.50 -22.32 4.54
N LEU A 325 1.28 -21.72 3.64
CA LEU A 325 1.01 -21.74 2.21
C LEU A 325 1.59 -23.00 1.56
N SER A 326 0.76 -23.67 0.77
CA SER A 326 1.14 -24.82 -0.05
C SER A 326 1.18 -24.43 -1.52
N LYS A 327 2.14 -24.99 -2.27
CA LYS A 327 2.21 -24.83 -3.73
C LYS A 327 1.17 -25.72 -4.41
N CYS A 328 0.63 -25.27 -5.54
CA CYS A 328 -0.17 -26.11 -6.42
C CYS A 328 0.58 -27.41 -6.76
N ASN A 329 -0.07 -28.56 -6.65
CA ASN A 329 0.60 -29.85 -6.84
C ASN A 329 1.05 -30.13 -8.27
N SER A 330 0.44 -29.50 -9.26
CA SER A 330 0.81 -29.67 -10.67
C SER A 330 1.95 -28.72 -11.03
N CYS A 331 1.70 -27.41 -11.10
CA CYS A 331 2.73 -26.46 -11.55
C CYS A 331 3.83 -26.15 -10.52
N LYS A 332 3.63 -26.48 -9.23
CA LYS A 332 4.54 -26.19 -8.11
C LYS A 332 4.92 -24.70 -7.97
N TYR A 333 4.07 -23.81 -8.48
CA TYR A 333 4.38 -22.38 -8.54
C TYR A 333 3.48 -21.53 -7.64
N THR A 334 2.17 -21.59 -7.85
CA THR A 334 1.22 -20.73 -7.13
C THR A 334 0.97 -21.21 -5.71
N TYR A 335 0.98 -20.28 -4.76
CA TYR A 335 0.72 -20.51 -3.35
C TYR A 335 -0.77 -20.38 -3.02
N TYR A 336 -1.28 -21.32 -2.21
CA TYR A 336 -2.63 -21.31 -1.66
C TYR A 336 -2.61 -21.66 -0.18
N CYS A 337 -3.47 -21.02 0.61
CA CYS A 337 -3.66 -21.36 2.03
C CYS A 337 -4.59 -22.56 2.23
N SER A 338 -5.41 -22.91 1.24
CA SER A 338 -6.36 -24.02 1.33
C SER A 338 -6.77 -24.54 -0.05
N ARG A 339 -7.32 -25.77 -0.09
CA ARG A 339 -7.94 -26.33 -1.31
C ARG A 339 -9.14 -25.51 -1.78
N ALA A 340 -9.87 -24.88 -0.86
CA ALA A 340 -10.98 -23.98 -1.21
C ALA A 340 -10.47 -22.76 -2.00
N CYS A 341 -9.40 -22.12 -1.52
CA CYS A 341 -8.76 -21.02 -2.26
C CYS A 341 -8.21 -21.48 -3.62
N GLN A 342 -7.59 -22.66 -3.70
CA GLN A 342 -7.13 -23.21 -4.98
C GLN A 342 -8.28 -23.43 -5.97
N ARG A 343 -9.40 -24.02 -5.53
CA ARG A 343 -10.59 -24.23 -6.37
C ARG A 343 -11.22 -22.91 -6.82
N ALA A 344 -11.33 -21.94 -5.92
CA ALA A 344 -11.85 -20.61 -6.24
C ALA A 344 -11.01 -19.90 -7.32
N ASN A 345 -9.68 -20.06 -7.27
CA ASN A 345 -8.79 -19.49 -8.29
C ASN A 345 -8.62 -20.37 -9.54
N TRP A 346 -9.24 -21.56 -9.61
CA TRP A 346 -8.95 -22.52 -10.68
C TRP A 346 -9.28 -21.99 -12.07
N LYS A 347 -10.37 -21.23 -12.20
CA LYS A 347 -10.78 -20.61 -13.47
C LYS A 347 -9.68 -19.74 -14.07
N HIS A 348 -8.95 -18.99 -13.24
CA HIS A 348 -7.84 -18.13 -13.66
C HIS A 348 -6.51 -18.88 -13.71
N HIS A 349 -6.31 -19.86 -12.83
CA HIS A 349 -5.04 -20.58 -12.70
C HIS A 349 -4.83 -21.66 -13.77
N LYS A 350 -5.90 -22.27 -14.29
CA LYS A 350 -5.83 -23.50 -15.11
C LYS A 350 -4.91 -23.39 -16.32
N LEU A 351 -4.98 -22.28 -17.06
CA LEU A 351 -4.16 -22.06 -18.26
C LEU A 351 -2.67 -21.98 -17.90
N MET A 352 -2.31 -21.04 -17.03
CA MET A 352 -0.94 -20.92 -16.50
C MET A 352 -0.44 -22.22 -15.86
N CYS A 353 -1.31 -22.96 -15.17
CA CYS A 353 -0.94 -24.25 -14.58
C CYS A 353 -0.59 -25.28 -15.64
N ARG A 354 -1.33 -25.32 -16.75
CA ARG A 354 -1.09 -26.22 -17.87
C ARG A 354 0.22 -25.88 -18.57
N GLU A 355 0.43 -24.62 -18.95
CA GLU A 355 1.67 -24.14 -19.58
C GLU A 355 2.90 -24.50 -18.73
N MET A 356 2.85 -24.20 -17.43
CA MET A 356 3.96 -24.54 -16.53
C MET A 356 4.21 -26.04 -16.40
N THR A 357 3.17 -26.86 -16.52
CA THR A 357 3.32 -28.33 -16.48
C THR A 357 3.88 -28.85 -17.80
N GLU A 358 3.46 -28.29 -18.93
CA GLU A 358 4.00 -28.61 -20.26
C GLU A 358 5.48 -28.22 -20.37
N ASP A 359 5.88 -27.06 -19.86
CA ASP A 359 7.28 -26.63 -19.81
C ASP A 359 8.13 -27.59 -18.94
N GLN A 360 7.60 -28.02 -17.79
CA GLN A 360 8.28 -29.01 -16.94
C GLN A 360 8.48 -30.33 -17.68
N GLU A 361 7.49 -30.77 -18.46
CA GLU A 361 7.60 -32.01 -19.22
C GLU A 361 8.56 -31.88 -20.40
N LYS A 362 8.55 -30.75 -21.12
CA LYS A 362 9.54 -30.44 -22.17
C LYS A 362 10.97 -30.46 -21.60
N ILE A 363 11.18 -29.87 -20.43
CA ILE A 363 12.48 -29.89 -19.74
C ILE A 363 12.91 -31.32 -19.39
N LYS A 364 11.99 -32.16 -18.88
CA LYS A 364 12.30 -33.57 -18.60
C LYS A 364 12.67 -34.35 -19.86
N LEU A 365 11.89 -34.20 -20.93
CA LEU A 365 12.18 -34.85 -22.20
C LEU A 365 13.52 -34.38 -22.76
N LEU A 366 13.80 -33.07 -22.70
CA LEU A 366 15.08 -32.51 -23.10
C LEU A 366 16.23 -33.08 -22.25
N SER A 367 16.01 -33.37 -20.97
CA SER A 367 17.06 -33.92 -20.10
C SER A 367 17.54 -35.32 -20.51
N LEU A 368 16.75 -36.05 -21.31
CA LEU A 368 17.12 -37.36 -21.85
C LEU A 368 18.06 -37.26 -23.06
N VAL A 369 18.01 -36.15 -23.80
CA VAL A 369 18.74 -35.97 -25.07
C VAL A 369 19.84 -34.91 -24.98
N ASP A 370 19.61 -33.83 -24.23
CA ASP A 370 20.55 -32.74 -23.95
C ASP A 370 20.41 -32.31 -22.49
N PRO A 371 21.12 -32.98 -21.55
CA PRO A 371 21.09 -32.62 -20.14
C PRO A 371 21.51 -31.16 -19.88
N PHE A 372 22.41 -30.61 -20.69
CA PHE A 372 22.89 -29.24 -20.53
C PHE A 372 21.83 -28.22 -20.98
N GLY A 373 21.19 -28.46 -22.13
CA GLY A 373 20.04 -27.69 -22.60
C GLY A 373 18.86 -27.76 -21.62
N ALA A 374 18.57 -28.93 -21.05
CA ALA A 374 17.53 -29.09 -20.04
C ALA A 374 17.83 -28.28 -18.77
N GLN A 375 19.08 -28.31 -18.29
CA GLN A 375 19.50 -27.50 -17.15
C GLN A 375 19.35 -26.01 -17.46
N ARG A 376 19.77 -25.56 -18.64
CA ARG A 376 19.59 -24.17 -19.10
C ARG A 376 18.12 -23.76 -19.14
N ALA A 377 17.24 -24.59 -19.71
CA ALA A 377 15.80 -24.31 -19.77
C ALA A 377 15.14 -24.29 -18.37
N ALA A 378 15.55 -25.19 -17.47
CA ALA A 378 15.10 -25.21 -16.09
C ALA A 378 15.54 -23.96 -15.31
N ASP A 379 16.80 -23.55 -15.50
CA ASP A 379 17.34 -22.33 -14.92
C ASP A 379 16.63 -21.09 -15.49
N TRP A 380 16.38 -21.05 -16.80
CA TRP A 380 15.68 -19.95 -17.48
C TRP A 380 14.29 -19.73 -16.89
N THR A 381 13.51 -20.81 -16.82
CA THR A 381 12.17 -20.83 -16.24
C THR A 381 12.20 -20.38 -14.78
N SER A 382 13.20 -20.79 -14.01
CA SER A 382 13.31 -20.46 -12.59
C SER A 382 13.79 -19.02 -12.37
N TRP A 383 14.67 -18.51 -13.24
CA TRP A 383 15.22 -17.15 -13.15
C TRP A 383 14.14 -16.08 -13.32
N HIS A 384 13.23 -16.26 -14.30
CA HIS A 384 12.07 -15.38 -14.47
C HIS A 384 11.11 -15.37 -13.27
N LYS A 385 11.12 -16.44 -12.46
CA LYS A 385 10.22 -16.63 -11.31
C LYS A 385 10.76 -16.06 -10.00
N ALA A 386 12.08 -15.96 -9.84
CA ALA A 386 12.72 -15.81 -8.53
C ALA A 386 13.60 -14.55 -8.38
N ASN A 387 13.44 -13.54 -9.25
CA ASN A 387 14.32 -12.37 -9.26
C ASN A 387 13.60 -11.03 -9.03
N PRO A 388 13.24 -10.66 -7.78
CA PRO A 388 12.59 -9.38 -7.49
C PRO A 388 13.46 -8.14 -7.79
N ALA A 389 14.79 -8.27 -7.74
CA ALA A 389 15.70 -7.20 -8.15
C ALA A 389 15.51 -6.82 -9.63
N ARG A 390 15.26 -7.82 -10.49
CA ARG A 390 14.93 -7.62 -11.90
C ARG A 390 13.61 -6.85 -12.07
N SER A 391 12.58 -7.18 -11.30
CA SER A 391 11.32 -6.43 -11.31
C SER A 391 11.53 -4.95 -10.98
N SER A 392 12.37 -4.65 -9.99
CA SER A 392 12.70 -3.25 -9.64
C SER A 392 13.44 -2.55 -10.77
N GLY A 393 14.43 -3.21 -11.38
CA GLY A 393 15.14 -2.70 -12.57
C GLY A 393 14.20 -2.36 -13.73
N ILE A 394 13.26 -3.25 -14.07
CA ILE A 394 12.26 -3.02 -15.13
C ILE A 394 11.37 -1.82 -14.81
N ILE A 395 10.92 -1.68 -13.56
CA ILE A 395 10.08 -0.56 -13.12
C ILE A 395 10.82 0.78 -13.22
N HIS A 396 12.11 0.80 -12.86
CA HIS A 396 12.95 1.99 -13.02
C HIS A 396 13.21 2.32 -14.49
N ALA A 397 13.48 1.32 -15.33
CA ALA A 397 13.66 1.48 -16.78
C ALA A 397 12.46 2.17 -17.42
N LEU A 398 11.27 1.64 -17.15
CA LEU A 398 10.00 2.18 -17.64
C LEU A 398 9.67 3.55 -17.04
N GLY A 399 10.37 3.99 -15.99
CA GLY A 399 10.10 5.26 -15.34
C GLY A 399 8.69 5.33 -14.73
N LEU A 400 8.14 4.20 -14.26
CA LEU A 400 6.72 4.14 -13.83
C LEU A 400 6.39 5.03 -12.63
N HIS A 401 7.39 5.33 -11.81
CA HIS A 401 7.27 6.29 -10.70
C HIS A 401 7.02 7.73 -11.19
N ARG A 402 7.50 8.05 -12.40
CA ARG A 402 7.36 9.36 -13.05
C ARG A 402 6.12 9.40 -13.93
N ASP A 403 5.93 8.37 -14.76
CA ASP A 403 4.76 8.26 -15.63
C ASP A 403 4.17 6.83 -15.60
N PRO A 404 3.18 6.58 -14.73
CA PRO A 404 2.49 5.29 -14.67
C PRO A 404 1.79 4.89 -15.97
N ARG A 405 1.49 5.82 -16.89
CA ARG A 405 0.86 5.48 -18.18
C ARG A 405 1.75 4.59 -19.03
N ARG A 406 3.08 4.70 -18.87
CA ARG A 406 4.07 3.86 -19.56
C ARG A 406 3.88 2.37 -19.29
N ALA A 407 3.22 2.00 -18.20
CA ALA A 407 2.83 0.63 -17.87
C ALA A 407 2.05 -0.11 -18.97
N ARG A 408 1.33 0.63 -19.83
CA ARG A 408 0.52 0.07 -20.93
C ARG A 408 0.99 0.47 -22.32
N THR A 409 1.95 1.39 -22.43
CA THR A 409 2.41 1.93 -23.71
C THR A 409 3.86 1.58 -24.01
N HIS A 410 4.61 1.08 -23.04
CA HIS A 410 6.04 0.77 -23.16
C HIS A 410 6.36 -0.65 -22.71
N ILE A 411 7.47 -1.17 -23.22
CA ILE A 411 8.01 -2.49 -22.90
C ILE A 411 9.53 -2.42 -22.75
N VAL A 412 10.08 -3.22 -21.83
CA VAL A 412 11.54 -3.40 -21.68
C VAL A 412 11.98 -4.63 -22.44
N PHE A 413 12.99 -4.51 -23.30
CA PHE A 413 13.65 -5.68 -23.89
C PHE A 413 14.95 -5.97 -23.13
N GLU A 414 15.22 -7.24 -22.87
CA GLU A 414 16.38 -7.73 -22.12
C GLU A 414 17.07 -8.86 -22.89
N GLN A 415 18.27 -8.60 -23.40
CA GLN A 415 19.11 -9.63 -24.00
C GLN A 415 20.02 -10.22 -22.93
N VAL A 416 20.04 -11.53 -22.81
CA VAL A 416 20.80 -12.23 -21.76
C VAL A 416 21.79 -13.25 -22.32
N GLU A 417 22.82 -13.54 -21.53
CA GLU A 417 23.69 -14.70 -21.69
C GLU A 417 23.53 -15.67 -20.52
N TYR A 418 23.65 -16.96 -20.81
CA TYR A 418 23.56 -18.01 -19.80
C TYR A 418 24.93 -18.28 -19.15
N ALA A 419 25.00 -18.12 -17.83
CA ALA A 419 26.17 -18.33 -16.99
C ALA A 419 26.00 -19.58 -16.11
N PRO A 420 26.19 -20.81 -16.64
CA PRO A 420 25.88 -22.06 -15.95
C PRO A 420 26.68 -22.27 -14.65
N ALA A 421 27.90 -21.72 -14.58
CA ALA A 421 28.81 -21.84 -13.44
C ALA A 421 28.37 -21.03 -12.21
N ALA A 422 27.41 -20.12 -12.36
CA ALA A 422 26.92 -19.30 -11.25
C ALA A 422 26.19 -20.15 -10.20
N LYS A 423 26.64 -20.08 -8.94
CA LYS A 423 26.05 -20.84 -7.82
C LYS A 423 24.62 -20.40 -7.47
N LYS A 424 24.31 -19.11 -7.61
CA LYS A 424 23.00 -18.55 -7.26
C LYS A 424 22.17 -18.36 -8.52
N LEU A 425 20.92 -18.84 -8.49
CA LEU A 425 19.98 -18.75 -9.60
C LEU A 425 19.89 -17.34 -10.20
N LYS A 426 19.81 -16.30 -9.36
CA LYS A 426 19.74 -14.90 -9.81
C LYS A 426 20.93 -14.42 -10.66
N HIS A 427 22.07 -15.14 -10.65
CA HIS A 427 23.25 -14.80 -11.45
C HIS A 427 23.49 -15.80 -12.60
N LYS A 428 22.59 -16.75 -12.83
CA LYS A 428 22.71 -17.72 -13.94
C LYS A 428 22.40 -17.10 -15.30
N PHE A 429 21.81 -15.91 -15.33
CA PHE A 429 21.64 -15.11 -16.54
C PHE A 429 22.18 -13.72 -16.28
N HIS A 430 22.99 -13.23 -17.21
CA HIS A 430 23.59 -11.90 -17.19
C HIS A 430 22.98 -11.08 -18.32
N LEU A 431 22.49 -9.87 -18.04
CA LEU A 431 21.93 -9.01 -19.08
C LEU A 431 23.08 -8.37 -19.86
N ILE A 432 23.17 -8.66 -21.16
CA ILE A 432 24.14 -8.08 -22.07
C ILE A 432 23.71 -6.66 -22.45
N SER A 433 22.44 -6.53 -22.84
CA SER A 433 21.85 -5.25 -23.23
C SER A 433 20.39 -5.16 -22.82
N CYS A 434 19.91 -3.93 -22.60
CA CYS A 434 18.50 -3.66 -22.37
C CYS A 434 18.11 -2.29 -22.94
N GLY A 435 16.83 -2.11 -23.23
CA GLY A 435 16.28 -0.83 -23.72
C GLY A 435 14.77 -0.75 -23.50
N VAL A 436 14.22 0.45 -23.62
CA VAL A 436 12.79 0.72 -23.44
C VAL A 436 12.19 1.18 -24.75
N PHE A 437 11.11 0.55 -25.18
CA PHE A 437 10.52 0.80 -26.49
C PHE A 437 9.02 1.09 -26.36
N LEU A 438 8.50 1.91 -27.28
CA LEU A 438 7.06 2.06 -27.44
C LEU A 438 6.49 0.73 -27.93
N LEU A 439 5.50 0.22 -27.21
CA LEU A 439 4.94 -1.11 -27.43
C LEU A 439 4.44 -1.26 -28.87
N LYS A 440 3.66 -0.29 -29.35
CA LYS A 440 3.10 -0.27 -30.70
C LYS A 440 4.16 -0.33 -31.82
N ASP A 441 5.36 0.19 -31.55
CA ASP A 441 6.43 0.26 -32.55
C ASP A 441 7.29 -1.00 -32.52
N ALA A 442 7.34 -1.70 -31.37
CA ALA A 442 8.16 -2.89 -31.15
C ALA A 442 7.44 -4.22 -31.45
N LEU A 443 6.15 -4.21 -31.85
CA LEU A 443 5.35 -5.43 -32.08
C LEU A 443 6.01 -6.42 -33.05
N ARG A 444 6.59 -5.92 -34.15
CA ARG A 444 7.30 -6.77 -35.13
C ARG A 444 8.51 -7.49 -34.55
N ASP A 445 9.25 -6.84 -33.65
CA ASP A 445 10.37 -7.48 -32.96
C ASP A 445 9.89 -8.53 -31.95
N ILE A 446 8.75 -8.28 -31.28
CA ILE A 446 8.10 -9.27 -30.39
C ILE A 446 7.73 -10.52 -31.20
N GLU A 447 7.01 -10.34 -32.31
CA GLU A 447 6.57 -11.43 -33.18
C GLU A 447 7.76 -12.22 -33.73
N GLY A 448 8.80 -11.53 -34.21
CA GLY A 448 10.01 -12.17 -34.72
C GLY A 448 10.79 -12.96 -33.66
N LEU A 449 10.95 -12.42 -32.45
CA LEU A 449 11.67 -13.10 -31.37
C LEU A 449 10.90 -14.29 -30.78
N MET A 450 9.57 -14.19 -30.74
CA MET A 450 8.69 -15.23 -30.19
C MET A 450 8.21 -16.22 -31.25
N ASN A 451 8.55 -16.00 -32.53
CA ASN A 451 8.08 -16.78 -33.67
C ASN A 451 6.54 -16.87 -33.72
N LEU A 452 5.89 -15.72 -33.59
CA LEU A 452 4.44 -15.54 -33.71
C LEU A 452 4.06 -15.17 -35.15
N ASN A 453 2.78 -15.35 -35.51
CA ASN A 453 2.25 -14.85 -36.78
C ASN A 453 2.02 -13.33 -36.72
N ASP A 454 1.96 -12.69 -37.90
CA ASP A 454 1.66 -11.26 -38.01
C ASP A 454 0.33 -10.91 -37.30
N GLY A 455 0.39 -9.98 -36.35
CA GLY A 455 -0.76 -9.51 -35.56
C GLY A 455 -0.96 -10.24 -34.23
N GLU A 456 -0.42 -11.46 -34.06
CA GLU A 456 -0.54 -12.22 -32.81
C GLU A 456 0.20 -11.56 -31.65
N GLY A 457 1.24 -10.75 -31.93
CA GLY A 457 1.98 -10.05 -30.88
C GLY A 457 1.10 -9.11 -30.06
N GLN A 458 0.16 -8.41 -30.73
CA GLN A 458 -0.77 -7.50 -30.06
C GLN A 458 -1.77 -8.27 -29.19
N GLU A 459 -2.36 -9.34 -29.72
CA GLU A 459 -3.30 -10.19 -28.97
C GLU A 459 -2.64 -10.80 -27.73
N TYR A 460 -1.39 -11.25 -27.85
CA TYR A 460 -0.62 -11.77 -26.74
C TYR A 460 -0.41 -10.71 -25.66
N VAL A 461 0.00 -9.50 -26.05
CA VAL A 461 0.22 -8.40 -25.10
C VAL A 461 -1.08 -7.98 -24.41
N ASP A 462 -2.18 -7.88 -25.15
CA ASP A 462 -3.49 -7.55 -24.59
C ASP A 462 -3.93 -8.61 -23.58
N SER A 463 -3.70 -9.89 -23.86
CA SER A 463 -3.99 -10.97 -22.90
C SER A 463 -3.19 -10.85 -21.60
N LEU A 464 -1.96 -10.31 -21.65
CA LEU A 464 -1.11 -10.10 -20.48
C LEU A 464 -1.46 -8.84 -19.69
N LEU A 465 -1.87 -7.77 -20.38
CA LEU A 465 -2.24 -6.48 -19.76
C LEU A 465 -3.65 -6.49 -19.18
N ASN A 466 -4.54 -7.31 -19.73
CA ASN A 466 -5.91 -7.45 -19.26
C ASN A 466 -5.95 -8.45 -18.12
N ARG A 467 -5.97 -7.92 -16.89
CA ARG A 467 -6.35 -8.71 -15.72
C ARG A 467 -7.84 -9.05 -15.80
N PRO A 468 -8.28 -10.28 -15.49
CA PRO A 468 -9.70 -10.57 -15.35
C PRO A 468 -10.31 -9.60 -14.33
N GLU A 469 -11.42 -8.94 -14.69
CA GLU A 469 -12.13 -7.96 -13.84
C GLU A 469 -12.49 -8.54 -12.46
N ASP A 470 -12.69 -9.86 -12.39
CA ASP A 470 -13.01 -10.62 -11.19
C ASP A 470 -11.85 -10.83 -10.18
N GLU A 471 -10.59 -10.48 -10.53
CA GLU A 471 -9.44 -10.58 -9.61
C GLU A 471 -9.33 -9.37 -8.63
N ILE A 472 -10.16 -8.32 -8.78
CA ILE A 472 -10.05 -7.09 -7.99
C ILE A 472 -11.04 -7.12 -6.81
N ARG A 473 -10.73 -7.93 -5.78
CA ARG A 473 -11.39 -7.85 -4.46
C ARG A 473 -10.63 -7.00 -3.44
N THR A 474 -9.63 -6.24 -3.88
CA THR A 474 -8.80 -5.41 -3.01
C THR A 474 -8.85 -3.98 -3.51
N ALA A 475 -9.04 -3.00 -2.64
CA ALA A 475 -8.93 -1.56 -2.92
C ALA A 475 -7.50 -1.11 -3.32
N ILE A 476 -6.68 -2.04 -3.80
CA ILE A 476 -5.27 -1.87 -4.20
C ILE A 476 -5.22 -1.84 -5.72
N THR A 477 -4.86 -0.69 -6.29
CA THR A 477 -4.58 -0.57 -7.72
C THR A 477 -3.24 -1.23 -8.03
N TYR A 478 -3.21 -2.11 -9.04
CA TYR A 478 -1.99 -2.72 -9.57
C TYR A 478 -1.61 -2.12 -10.92
N ILE A 479 -0.33 -1.84 -11.09
CA ILE A 479 0.27 -1.26 -12.30
C ILE A 479 1.08 -2.38 -12.98
N PRO A 480 0.76 -2.74 -14.24
CA PRO A 480 1.52 -3.75 -14.97
C PRO A 480 2.89 -3.21 -15.39
N TYR A 481 3.82 -4.10 -15.65
CA TYR A 481 5.07 -3.79 -16.35
C TYR A 481 5.43 -4.92 -17.29
N LEU A 482 5.58 -4.57 -18.57
CA LEU A 482 5.89 -5.52 -19.65
C LEU A 482 7.39 -5.61 -19.86
N HIS A 483 7.84 -6.84 -20.11
CA HIS A 483 9.22 -7.11 -20.49
C HIS A 483 9.31 -8.31 -21.43
N LEU A 484 10.27 -8.29 -22.33
CA LEU A 484 10.62 -9.42 -23.18
C LEU A 484 12.09 -9.78 -22.97
N SER A 485 12.37 -11.01 -22.57
CA SER A 485 13.74 -11.50 -22.47
C SER A 485 14.06 -12.58 -23.47
N PHE A 486 15.28 -12.54 -23.99
CA PHE A 486 15.75 -13.45 -25.04
C PHE A 486 17.27 -13.61 -24.98
N GLY A 487 17.79 -14.64 -25.62
CA GLY A 487 19.22 -14.91 -25.71
C GLY A 487 19.51 -16.19 -26.49
N ASP A 488 20.78 -16.49 -26.68
CA ASP A 488 21.20 -17.62 -27.51
C ASP A 488 20.76 -18.96 -26.90
N ASN A 489 20.07 -19.78 -27.71
CA ASN A 489 19.50 -21.06 -27.30
C ASN A 489 18.51 -20.96 -26.12
N LEU A 490 17.80 -19.83 -26.03
CA LEU A 490 16.70 -19.61 -25.09
C LEU A 490 15.42 -19.35 -25.88
N THR A 491 14.31 -19.89 -25.38
CA THR A 491 12.98 -19.49 -25.84
C THR A 491 12.72 -18.07 -25.34
N ALA A 492 12.42 -17.14 -26.26
CA ALA A 492 12.04 -15.78 -25.90
C ALA A 492 10.81 -15.80 -24.99
N GLN A 493 10.84 -14.99 -23.95
CA GLN A 493 9.79 -14.94 -22.94
C GLN A 493 9.29 -13.51 -22.77
N LEU A 494 8.07 -13.27 -23.25
CA LEU A 494 7.29 -12.08 -22.94
C LEU A 494 6.57 -12.28 -21.61
N GLY A 495 6.74 -11.34 -20.69
CA GLY A 495 6.20 -11.40 -19.35
C GLY A 495 5.54 -10.08 -18.93
N CYS A 496 4.55 -10.22 -18.06
CA CYS A 496 3.89 -9.10 -17.39
C CYS A 496 3.99 -9.29 -15.89
N GLY A 497 4.69 -8.39 -15.22
CA GLY A 497 4.67 -8.31 -13.77
C GLY A 497 3.70 -7.24 -13.28
N TRP A 498 3.35 -7.29 -11.99
CA TRP A 498 2.39 -6.38 -11.39
C TRP A 498 2.98 -5.77 -10.13
N MET A 499 3.04 -4.44 -10.10
CA MET A 499 3.44 -3.67 -8.92
C MET A 499 2.21 -3.06 -8.27
N ASN A 500 2.09 -3.14 -6.95
CA ASN A 500 1.04 -2.39 -6.28
C ASN A 500 1.36 -0.89 -6.33
N SER A 501 0.33 -0.06 -6.54
CA SER A 501 0.49 1.39 -6.66
C SER A 501 1.14 2.02 -5.43
N GLU A 502 0.91 1.46 -4.24
CA GLU A 502 1.53 1.92 -2.99
C GLU A 502 3.04 1.60 -2.93
N GLY A 503 3.45 0.38 -3.29
CA GLY A 503 4.87 0.02 -3.34
C GLY A 503 5.61 0.82 -4.41
N LEU A 504 4.98 1.09 -5.57
CA LEU A 504 5.57 1.97 -6.58
C LEU A 504 5.80 3.39 -6.04
N ARG A 505 4.87 3.91 -5.23
CA ARG A 505 5.05 5.23 -4.58
C ARG A 505 6.19 5.20 -3.58
N GLU A 506 6.34 4.14 -2.80
CA GLU A 506 7.39 4.04 -1.79
C GLU A 506 8.78 3.76 -2.40
N MET A 507 8.84 3.38 -3.67
CA MET A 507 10.07 3.13 -4.41
C MET A 507 10.61 4.43 -5.06
N PRO A 508 11.61 5.11 -4.49
CA PRO A 508 12.24 6.26 -5.14
C PRO A 508 12.93 5.82 -6.43
N TYR A 509 13.05 6.73 -7.40
CA TYR A 509 13.81 6.43 -8.61
C TYR A 509 15.28 6.18 -8.27
N ASP A 510 15.80 5.05 -8.74
CA ASP A 510 17.23 4.78 -8.72
C ASP A 510 17.84 5.22 -10.08
N PRO A 511 18.63 6.30 -10.14
CA PRO A 511 19.30 6.70 -11.39
C PRO A 511 20.35 5.67 -11.85
N ASP A 512 20.82 4.81 -10.94
CA ASP A 512 21.78 3.75 -11.18
C ASP A 512 21.11 2.37 -11.37
N TRP A 513 19.80 2.34 -11.61
CA TRP A 513 18.99 1.11 -11.66
C TRP A 513 19.54 0.00 -12.57
N ARG A 514 20.31 0.33 -13.62
CA ARG A 514 20.97 -0.67 -14.46
C ARG A 514 21.92 -1.59 -13.69
N LYS A 515 22.52 -1.09 -12.60
CA LYS A 515 23.37 -1.87 -11.69
C LYS A 515 22.57 -2.91 -10.89
N LEU A 516 21.24 -2.81 -10.86
CA LEU A 516 20.37 -3.78 -10.18
C LEU A 516 20.26 -5.10 -10.94
N PHE A 517 20.47 -5.10 -12.26
CA PHE A 517 20.33 -6.31 -13.08
C PHE A 517 21.48 -7.29 -12.94
N ASN A 518 22.70 -6.78 -12.84
CA ASN A 518 23.93 -7.58 -12.88
C ASN A 518 24.83 -7.27 -11.69
N ILE A 519 25.56 -8.28 -11.22
CA ILE A 519 26.75 -8.02 -10.41
C ILE A 519 27.88 -7.55 -11.34
N GLY A 520 28.46 -6.39 -11.04
CA GLY A 520 29.56 -5.83 -11.82
C GLY A 520 29.08 -4.83 -12.86
N HIS A 521 29.27 -5.13 -14.15
CA HIS A 521 28.99 -4.18 -15.21
C HIS A 521 27.48 -4.11 -15.55
N PRO A 522 26.91 -2.89 -15.69
CA PRO A 522 25.53 -2.71 -16.11
C PRO A 522 25.35 -3.13 -17.58
N PRO A 523 24.13 -3.56 -17.99
CA PRO A 523 23.83 -3.85 -19.38
C PRO A 523 24.00 -2.62 -20.28
N LYS A 524 24.43 -2.86 -21.51
CA LYS A 524 24.57 -1.83 -22.54
C LYS A 524 23.19 -1.39 -23.08
N PRO A 525 23.06 -0.19 -23.66
CA PRO A 525 21.87 0.19 -24.41
C PRO A 525 21.59 -0.80 -25.54
N MET A 526 20.33 -1.15 -25.74
CA MET A 526 19.88 -2.07 -26.79
C MET A 526 19.56 -1.34 -28.09
N ARG A 527 19.74 -2.03 -29.21
CA ARG A 527 19.18 -1.67 -30.52
C ARG A 527 18.41 -2.86 -31.06
N LEU A 528 17.13 -2.65 -31.38
CA LEU A 528 16.29 -3.68 -32.00
C LEU A 528 16.63 -3.82 -33.49
N VAL A 529 16.35 -5.00 -34.05
CA VAL A 529 16.64 -5.33 -35.46
C VAL A 529 15.81 -4.47 -36.41
N SER A 530 14.57 -4.16 -36.02
CA SER A 530 13.70 -3.23 -36.74
C SER A 530 14.22 -1.79 -36.83
N GLY A 531 15.20 -1.41 -35.99
CA GLY A 531 15.69 -0.04 -35.88
C GLY A 531 14.80 0.89 -35.04
N VAL A 532 13.79 0.35 -34.33
CA VAL A 532 12.95 1.14 -33.42
C VAL A 532 13.80 1.83 -32.36
N LYS A 533 13.48 3.09 -32.09
CA LYS A 533 14.24 3.95 -31.19
C LYS A 533 14.01 3.59 -29.73
N ASP A 534 15.09 3.51 -28.96
CA ASP A 534 15.02 3.44 -27.49
C ASP A 534 14.51 4.79 -26.93
N VAL A 535 13.43 4.72 -26.15
CA VAL A 535 12.70 5.85 -25.56
C VAL A 535 12.79 5.89 -24.04
N GLU A 536 13.78 5.23 -23.42
CA GLU A 536 13.94 5.19 -21.95
C GLU A 536 13.77 6.57 -21.29
N HIS A 537 14.46 7.58 -21.82
CA HIS A 537 14.48 8.93 -21.27
C HIS A 537 13.51 9.91 -21.93
N VAL A 538 12.66 9.43 -22.84
CA VAL A 538 11.66 10.24 -23.53
C VAL A 538 10.33 10.10 -22.78
N PHE A 539 9.88 11.18 -22.16
CA PHE A 539 8.62 11.26 -21.43
C PHE A 539 7.74 12.32 -22.08
N GLU A 540 6.44 12.03 -22.19
CA GLU A 540 5.42 12.96 -22.69
C GLU A 540 4.93 13.95 -21.64
#